data_AF-D6A4L2-F1
#
_entry.id   AF-D6A4L2-F1
#
_cell.length_a   1.000
_cell.length_b   1.000
_cell.length_c   1.000
_cell.angle_alpha   90.00
_cell.angle_beta   90.00
_cell.angle_gamma   90.00
#
_symmetry.space_group_name_H-M   'P 1'
#
loop_
_entity.id
_entity.type
_entity.pdbx_description
1 polymer ?
#
loop_
_entity_poly.entity_id
_entity_poly.type
_entity_poly.pdbx_seq_one_letter_code
_entity_poly.pdbx_strand_id
1 'polypeptide(L)'
;MRRARHQHDQLHGRRRYPARRDRRHPRRKPDRGRRARSSPRGPPAVRRVRPPLRRHPRGGVVKISPIYCPDPSCRWSAHGIPDEFVEARDWHLAAHRADVHGVQPTPEQVAYATRAGHVIPGTAKTTDDAVAVLGALPVPGGDQPPLDEQRLAEIDARAAHLYEYVPLPPEADQLAGEDVPALLAEIQHLRHQQSLDDAEYEQATAELATAKARITELEKAAVEARVALGSLCYDLEDPGTAALGALHLLTQATVWTETGPDFAADALAQHDAKVLHETAQAMEVAGHDDDAVNLLYLLADGATPKAAANQTNPAPKEAS
;
A
#
# COMPACT_ATOMS: atom_id res chain seq x y z
N MET A 1 54.41 -3.39 53.09
CA MET A 1 54.37 -4.82 52.69
C MET A 1 52.98 -5.39 52.97
N ARG A 2 52.44 -6.12 52.00
CA ARG A 2 51.39 -7.17 52.10
C ARG A 2 49.95 -6.74 52.48
N ARG A 3 49.14 -6.60 51.42
CA ARG A 3 47.70 -6.90 51.40
C ARG A 3 47.48 -8.42 51.55
N ALA A 4 46.53 -8.84 52.38
CA ALA A 4 45.88 -10.15 52.28
C ALA A 4 44.52 -10.20 53.02
N ARG A 5 43.46 -10.49 52.24
CA ARG A 5 42.33 -11.43 52.45
C ARG A 5 41.58 -11.50 53.80
N HIS A 6 40.25 -11.32 53.72
CA HIS A 6 39.15 -12.16 54.24
C HIS A 6 37.88 -11.27 54.34
N GLN A 7 36.64 -11.68 54.09
CA GLN A 7 36.02 -12.97 53.80
C GLN A 7 34.64 -12.65 53.18
N HIS A 8 34.29 -13.39 52.14
CA HIS A 8 32.99 -13.39 51.46
C HIS A 8 32.26 -14.63 51.98
N ASP A 9 31.12 -14.48 52.66
CA ASP A 9 29.94 -15.38 52.58
C ASP A 9 28.92 -15.17 53.71
N GLN A 10 27.66 -15.46 53.34
CA GLN A 10 26.44 -15.62 54.17
C GLN A 10 25.75 -14.29 54.55
N LEU A 11 24.48 -14.04 54.21
CA LEU A 11 23.33 -14.88 54.54
C LEU A 11 22.14 -14.72 53.57
N HIS A 12 21.48 -15.85 53.36
CA HIS A 12 20.33 -16.10 52.51
C HIS A 12 19.03 -15.44 52.99
N GLY A 13 18.40 -14.62 52.13
CA GLY A 13 17.02 -14.16 52.28
C GLY A 13 16.04 -14.99 51.45
N ARG A 14 15.56 -16.11 51.98
CA ARG A 14 14.49 -16.93 51.38
C ARG A 14 13.15 -16.17 51.39
N ARG A 15 12.67 -15.70 50.22
CA ARG A 15 11.28 -15.23 50.04
C ARG A 15 10.35 -16.43 49.86
N ARG A 16 9.45 -16.62 50.83
CA ARG A 16 8.32 -17.56 50.76
C ARG A 16 7.21 -16.95 49.90
N TYR A 17 6.79 -17.65 48.85
CA TYR A 17 5.53 -17.37 48.14
C TYR A 17 4.36 -18.05 48.89
N PRO A 18 3.24 -17.36 49.15
CA PRO A 18 2.03 -18.02 49.61
C PRO A 18 1.24 -18.64 48.45
N ALA A 19 0.66 -19.80 48.73
CA ALA A 19 -0.10 -20.66 47.83
C ALA A 19 -1.32 -19.97 47.19
N ARG A 20 -1.50 -20.21 45.89
CA ARG A 20 -2.72 -19.90 45.13
C ARG A 20 -3.88 -20.73 45.68
N ARG A 21 -4.90 -20.06 46.19
CA ARG A 21 -6.21 -20.65 46.51
C ARG A 21 -7.03 -20.82 45.24
N ASP A 22 -7.53 -22.03 45.06
CA ASP A 22 -8.60 -22.41 44.15
C ASP A 22 -9.82 -21.47 44.27
N ARG A 23 -10.21 -20.84 43.16
CA ARG A 23 -11.54 -20.25 43.00
C ARG A 23 -12.30 -21.06 41.96
N ARG A 24 -13.12 -21.96 42.47
CA ARG A 24 -14.21 -22.63 41.77
C ARG A 24 -15.16 -21.57 41.20
N HIS A 25 -15.38 -21.60 39.89
CA HIS A 25 -16.46 -20.86 39.23
C HIS A 25 -17.81 -21.56 39.48
N PRO A 26 -18.84 -20.86 40.01
CA PRO A 26 -20.20 -21.36 39.93
C PRO A 26 -20.84 -20.95 38.60
N ARG A 27 -21.38 -21.96 37.92
CA ARG A 27 -22.33 -21.88 36.80
C ARG A 27 -23.43 -20.85 37.10
N ARG A 28 -23.63 -19.87 36.20
CA ARG A 28 -24.88 -19.10 36.11
C ARG A 28 -25.68 -19.59 34.90
N LYS A 29 -26.90 -20.07 35.17
CA LYS A 29 -27.96 -20.27 34.17
C LYS A 29 -28.55 -18.90 33.76
N PRO A 30 -29.15 -18.78 32.56
CA PRO A 30 -29.78 -17.55 32.11
C PRO A 30 -31.20 -17.44 32.68
N ASP A 31 -31.51 -16.32 33.33
CA ASP A 31 -32.86 -16.02 33.79
C ASP A 31 -33.55 -15.11 32.78
N ARG A 32 -34.68 -15.60 32.26
CA ARG A 32 -35.61 -14.90 31.40
C ARG A 32 -36.49 -14.03 32.30
N GLY A 33 -36.50 -12.71 32.10
CA GLY A 33 -37.35 -11.85 32.93
C GLY A 33 -37.53 -10.44 32.40
N ARG A 34 -38.52 -10.27 31.51
CA ARG A 34 -39.24 -9.02 31.27
C ARG A 34 -39.33 -8.15 32.54
N ARG A 35 -39.10 -6.84 32.39
CA ARG A 35 -39.97 -5.80 32.97
C ARG A 35 -39.73 -4.47 32.27
N ALA A 36 -40.79 -4.00 31.63
CA ALA A 36 -40.98 -2.62 31.21
C ALA A 36 -41.01 -1.70 32.43
N ARG A 37 -40.29 -0.57 32.37
CA ARG A 37 -40.67 0.68 33.04
C ARG A 37 -40.26 1.87 32.18
N SER A 38 -41.30 2.53 31.70
CA SER A 38 -41.40 3.92 31.28
C SER A 38 -40.87 4.89 32.34
N SER A 39 -40.17 5.94 31.90
CA SER A 39 -40.16 7.29 32.48
C SER A 39 -39.37 8.26 31.56
N PRO A 40 -39.55 9.59 31.68
CA PRO A 40 -40.05 10.41 30.58
C PRO A 40 -39.04 11.42 29.97
N ARG A 41 -39.43 11.89 28.79
CA ARG A 41 -39.05 13.08 28.02
C ARG A 41 -38.12 14.09 28.72
N GLY A 42 -36.89 14.17 28.21
CA GLY A 42 -36.10 15.41 28.16
C GLY A 42 -36.07 15.95 26.71
N PRO A 43 -35.95 17.26 26.50
CA PRO A 43 -35.91 17.85 25.15
C PRO A 43 -34.64 17.42 24.39
N PRO A 44 -34.70 17.21 23.06
CA PRO A 44 -33.54 16.80 22.29
C PRO A 44 -32.53 17.95 22.22
N ALA A 45 -31.32 17.70 22.71
CA ALA A 45 -30.17 18.54 22.42
C ALA A 45 -29.94 18.54 20.90
N VAL A 46 -29.76 19.73 20.33
CA VAL A 46 -29.40 19.95 18.94
C VAL A 46 -28.05 19.29 18.69
N ARG A 47 -28.06 18.05 18.21
CA ARG A 47 -26.89 17.38 17.64
C ARG A 47 -26.48 18.21 16.42
N ARG A 48 -25.35 18.92 16.54
CA ARG A 48 -24.60 19.36 15.37
C ARG A 48 -24.20 18.10 14.60
N VAL A 49 -24.93 17.84 13.52
CA VAL A 49 -24.57 16.87 12.50
C VAL A 49 -23.25 17.36 11.93
N ARG A 50 -22.14 16.69 12.28
CA ARG A 50 -20.93 16.77 11.46
C ARG A 50 -21.34 16.38 10.04
N PRO A 51 -20.98 17.15 9.00
CA PRO A 51 -21.23 16.70 7.64
C PRO A 51 -20.55 15.34 7.48
N PRO A 52 -21.27 14.28 7.11
CA PRO A 52 -20.62 13.02 6.79
C PRO A 52 -19.68 13.29 5.62
N LEU A 53 -18.46 12.73 5.69
CA LEU A 53 -17.68 12.45 4.49
C LEU A 53 -18.66 11.86 3.48
N ARG A 54 -18.84 12.55 2.35
CA ARG A 54 -19.85 12.19 1.34
C ARG A 54 -19.57 10.76 0.87
N ARG A 55 -20.25 9.78 1.48
CA ARG A 55 -20.51 8.52 0.81
C ARG A 55 -21.27 8.90 -0.45
N HIS A 56 -20.72 8.60 -1.63
CA HIS A 56 -21.43 8.81 -2.89
C HIS A 56 -22.85 8.21 -2.74
N PRO A 57 -23.92 9.01 -2.87
CA PRO A 57 -25.27 8.61 -2.48
C PRO A 57 -25.91 7.59 -3.42
N ARG A 58 -25.14 6.99 -4.33
CA ARG A 58 -25.57 5.95 -5.24
C ARG A 58 -24.47 4.91 -5.27
N GLY A 59 -24.76 3.67 -4.86
CA GLY A 59 -23.88 2.50 -5.06
C GLY A 59 -23.74 2.13 -6.54
N GLY A 60 -23.56 3.11 -7.41
CA GLY A 60 -23.23 2.91 -8.80
C GLY A 60 -21.75 2.57 -8.93
N VAL A 61 -21.45 1.63 -9.82
CA VAL A 61 -20.08 1.30 -10.21
C VAL A 61 -19.45 2.56 -10.80
N VAL A 62 -18.39 3.06 -10.16
CA VAL A 62 -17.59 4.17 -10.68
C VAL A 62 -16.89 3.65 -11.93
N LYS A 63 -17.21 4.23 -13.09
CA LYS A 63 -16.53 3.89 -14.34
C LYS A 63 -15.14 4.50 -14.31
N ILE A 64 -14.14 3.64 -14.42
CA ILE A 64 -12.73 4.02 -14.47
C ILE A 64 -12.24 3.67 -15.87
N SER A 65 -12.01 4.68 -16.69
CA SER A 65 -11.47 4.48 -18.03
C SER A 65 -9.97 4.76 -18.04
N PRO A 66 -9.16 3.92 -18.71
CA PRO A 66 -7.75 4.23 -18.96
C PRO A 66 -7.62 5.52 -19.77
N ILE A 67 -6.49 6.21 -19.58
CA ILE A 67 -6.14 7.43 -20.31
C ILE A 67 -4.98 7.07 -21.25
N TYR A 68 -5.15 7.36 -22.52
CA TYR A 68 -4.14 7.13 -23.55
C TYR A 68 -3.68 8.46 -24.14
N CYS A 69 -2.40 8.53 -24.50
CA CYS A 69 -1.92 9.63 -25.31
C CYS A 69 -2.54 9.55 -26.72
N PRO A 70 -3.09 10.65 -27.27
CA PRO A 70 -3.65 10.65 -28.62
C PRO A 70 -2.58 10.61 -29.72
N ASP A 71 -1.30 10.76 -29.39
CA ASP A 71 -0.20 10.61 -30.34
C ASP A 71 -0.05 9.11 -30.70
N PRO A 72 -0.22 8.71 -31.98
CA PRO A 72 -0.20 7.32 -32.40
C PRO A 72 1.16 6.63 -32.19
N SER A 73 2.23 7.41 -32.03
CA SER A 73 3.57 6.89 -31.74
C SER A 73 3.83 6.67 -30.24
N CYS A 74 2.97 7.22 -29.37
CA CYS A 74 3.14 7.15 -27.93
C CYS A 74 2.38 5.97 -27.32
N ARG A 75 3.09 5.08 -26.63
CA ARG A 75 2.50 3.93 -25.92
C ARG A 75 2.22 4.21 -24.44
N TRP A 76 2.22 5.47 -24.04
CA TRP A 76 1.95 5.85 -22.66
C TRP A 76 0.49 5.63 -22.29
N SER A 77 0.28 5.07 -21.11
CA SER A 77 -1.02 4.91 -20.48
C SER A 77 -0.92 5.20 -18.99
N ALA A 78 -1.86 5.97 -18.45
CA ALA A 78 -2.02 6.11 -17.01
C ALA A 78 -3.04 5.09 -16.47
N HIS A 79 -2.85 4.66 -15.22
CA HIS A 79 -3.88 3.94 -14.48
C HIS A 79 -5.18 4.77 -14.52
N GLY A 80 -6.31 4.11 -14.77
CA GLY A 80 -7.55 4.81 -15.07
C GLY A 80 -7.96 5.74 -13.92
N ILE A 81 -8.37 6.95 -14.29
CA ILE A 81 -8.98 7.93 -13.39
C ILE A 81 -10.51 7.79 -13.56
N PRO A 82 -11.30 7.84 -12.48
CA PRO A 82 -12.76 7.84 -12.60
C PRO A 82 -13.27 8.86 -13.61
N ASP A 83 -14.23 8.45 -14.44
CA ASP A 83 -14.73 9.25 -15.57
C ASP A 83 -15.34 10.59 -15.14
N GLU A 84 -15.79 10.71 -13.89
CA GLU A 84 -16.35 11.93 -13.32
C GLU A 84 -15.30 13.01 -13.03
N PHE A 85 -14.02 12.68 -12.95
CA PHE A 85 -12.93 13.65 -12.74
C PHE A 85 -12.33 14.10 -14.08
N VAL A 86 -13.15 14.69 -14.94
CA VAL A 86 -12.76 15.12 -16.30
C VAL A 86 -11.55 16.06 -16.28
N GLU A 87 -11.56 17.07 -15.40
CA GLU A 87 -10.44 18.04 -15.30
C GLU A 87 -9.12 17.37 -14.89
N ALA A 88 -9.16 16.36 -14.02
CA ALA A 88 -7.97 15.61 -13.59
C ALA A 88 -7.39 14.76 -14.72
N ARG A 89 -8.27 14.20 -15.57
CA ARG A 89 -7.90 13.42 -16.76
C ARG A 89 -7.25 14.31 -17.80
N ASP A 90 -7.88 15.44 -18.09
CA ASP A 90 -7.39 16.41 -19.06
C ASP A 90 -6.03 16.96 -18.62
N TRP A 91 -5.86 17.21 -17.31
CA TRP A 91 -4.58 17.62 -16.75
C TRP A 91 -3.50 16.55 -16.88
N HIS A 92 -3.76 15.30 -16.48
CA HIS A 92 -2.77 14.22 -16.60
C HIS A 92 -2.30 14.03 -18.04
N LEU A 93 -3.23 14.12 -19.00
CA LEU A 93 -2.89 14.04 -20.40
C LEU A 93 -2.08 15.26 -20.87
N ALA A 94 -2.44 16.46 -20.43
CA ALA A 94 -1.71 17.69 -20.75
C ALA A 94 -0.28 17.67 -20.21
N ALA A 95 -0.11 17.26 -18.95
CA ALA A 95 1.20 17.12 -18.32
C ALA A 95 2.09 16.13 -19.06
N HIS A 96 1.57 14.94 -19.36
CA HIS A 96 2.31 13.96 -20.18
C HIS A 96 2.72 14.51 -21.55
N ARG A 97 1.82 15.24 -22.23
CA ARG A 97 2.09 15.84 -23.53
C ARG A 97 3.09 16.99 -23.46
N ALA A 98 3.12 17.75 -22.37
CA ALA A 98 4.14 18.75 -22.13
C ALA A 98 5.51 18.11 -21.97
N ASP A 99 5.61 17.06 -21.15
CA ASP A 99 6.89 16.41 -20.82
C ASP A 99 7.46 15.59 -21.98
N VAL A 100 6.63 14.77 -22.63
CA VAL A 100 7.08 13.79 -23.62
C VAL A 100 7.01 14.34 -25.04
N HIS A 101 6.04 15.22 -25.31
CA HIS A 101 5.77 15.73 -26.66
C HIS A 101 6.07 17.23 -26.82
N GLY A 102 6.52 17.93 -25.76
CA GLY A 102 6.83 19.35 -25.80
C GLY A 102 5.62 20.26 -26.07
N VAL A 103 4.40 19.75 -25.90
CA VAL A 103 3.17 20.50 -26.15
C VAL A 103 2.88 21.39 -24.94
N GLN A 104 2.86 22.71 -25.15
CA GLN A 104 2.57 23.66 -24.08
C GLN A 104 1.13 23.48 -23.54
N PRO A 105 0.94 23.39 -22.21
CA PRO A 105 -0.39 23.31 -21.62
C PRO A 105 -1.16 24.61 -21.82
N THR A 106 -2.49 24.54 -21.93
CA THR A 106 -3.34 25.73 -22.05
C THR A 106 -3.44 26.49 -20.72
N PRO A 107 -3.81 27.78 -20.73
CA PRO A 107 -3.98 28.56 -19.49
C PRO A 107 -4.96 27.91 -18.49
N GLU A 108 -6.03 27.26 -18.98
CA GLU A 108 -7.01 26.58 -18.13
C GLU A 108 -6.40 25.34 -17.45
N GLN A 109 -5.57 24.59 -18.17
CA GLN A 109 -4.83 23.44 -17.64
C GLN A 109 -3.82 23.86 -16.58
N VAL A 110 -3.10 24.96 -16.85
CA VAL A 110 -2.19 25.59 -15.88
C VAL A 110 -2.94 26.01 -14.62
N ALA A 111 -4.07 26.70 -14.78
CA ALA A 111 -4.88 27.15 -13.66
C ALA A 111 -5.44 25.98 -12.83
N TYR A 112 -5.84 24.88 -13.47
CA TYR A 112 -6.25 23.67 -12.77
C TYR A 112 -5.10 23.07 -11.96
N ALA A 113 -3.92 22.90 -12.57
CA ALA A 113 -2.73 22.37 -11.91
C ALA A 113 -2.36 23.18 -10.66
N THR A 114 -2.36 24.51 -10.77
CA THR A 114 -2.10 25.41 -9.63
C THR A 114 -3.13 25.22 -8.51
N ARG A 115 -4.43 25.14 -8.82
CA ARG A 115 -5.47 24.90 -7.80
C ARG A 115 -5.36 23.51 -7.17
N ALA A 116 -4.92 22.52 -7.94
CA ALA A 116 -4.73 21.15 -7.48
C ALA A 116 -3.38 20.92 -6.77
N GLY A 117 -2.51 21.93 -6.70
CA GLY A 117 -1.18 21.84 -6.08
C GLY A 117 -0.15 21.06 -6.92
N HIS A 118 -0.37 20.90 -8.22
CA HIS A 118 0.60 20.28 -9.13
C HIS A 118 1.62 21.29 -9.64
N VAL A 119 2.90 20.91 -9.62
CA VAL A 119 3.99 21.66 -10.24
C VAL A 119 3.99 21.39 -11.74
N ILE A 120 4.05 22.44 -12.56
CA ILE A 120 4.07 22.31 -14.02
C ILE A 120 5.52 22.33 -14.51
N PRO A 121 6.03 21.24 -15.09
CA PRO A 121 7.38 21.22 -15.65
C PRO A 121 7.45 22.18 -16.84
N GLY A 122 8.39 23.13 -16.81
CA GLY A 122 8.77 23.93 -17.98
C GLY A 122 8.01 25.25 -18.24
N THR A 123 7.04 25.66 -17.41
CA THR A 123 6.31 26.93 -17.60
C THR A 123 6.90 28.14 -16.85
N ALA A 124 7.79 27.94 -15.89
CA ALA A 124 8.54 29.03 -15.25
C ALA A 124 9.99 29.02 -15.77
N LYS A 125 10.25 29.75 -16.86
CA LYS A 125 11.62 30.00 -17.33
C LYS A 125 12.28 31.16 -16.57
N THR A 126 11.49 32.01 -15.94
CA THR A 126 11.97 33.14 -15.14
C THR A 126 11.16 33.29 -13.86
N THR A 127 11.76 33.88 -12.83
CA THR A 127 11.10 34.23 -11.56
C THR A 127 9.94 35.20 -11.77
N ASP A 128 10.01 36.05 -12.80
CA ASP A 128 8.99 37.06 -13.11
C ASP A 128 7.72 36.42 -13.72
N ASP A 129 7.83 35.33 -14.46
CA ASP A 129 6.69 34.59 -15.02
C ASP A 129 5.85 33.90 -13.91
N ALA A 130 6.51 33.45 -12.83
CA ALA A 130 5.82 32.84 -11.70
C ALA A 130 5.01 33.86 -10.89
N VAL A 131 5.50 35.10 -10.79
CA VAL A 131 4.83 36.19 -10.06
C VAL A 131 3.62 36.72 -10.84
N ALA A 132 3.69 36.78 -12.17
CA ALA A 132 2.58 37.26 -13.00
C ALA A 132 1.35 36.31 -13.01
N VAL A 133 1.56 35.00 -12.82
CA VAL A 133 0.48 33.99 -12.80
C VAL A 133 -0.17 33.88 -11.40
N LEU A 134 0.55 34.20 -10.33
CA LEU A 134 0.13 33.95 -8.94
C LEU A 134 -0.43 35.18 -8.21
N GLY A 135 -1.29 35.97 -8.86
CA GLY A 135 -1.93 37.19 -8.31
C GLY A 135 -2.83 37.01 -7.06
N ALA A 136 -2.68 35.94 -6.29
CA ALA A 136 -3.26 35.76 -4.97
C ALA A 136 -2.17 35.24 -4.02
N LEU A 137 -2.09 35.84 -2.82
CA LEU A 137 -1.17 35.47 -1.75
C LEU A 137 -1.01 33.95 -1.65
N PRO A 138 0.22 33.41 -1.65
CA PRO A 138 0.44 31.98 -1.64
C PRO A 138 -0.07 31.39 -0.32
N VAL A 139 -1.09 30.54 -0.41
CA VAL A 139 -1.38 29.56 0.65
C VAL A 139 -0.27 28.50 0.53
N PRO A 140 0.55 28.28 1.57
CA PRO A 140 1.68 27.36 1.48
C PRO A 140 1.14 25.93 1.43
N GLY A 141 1.09 25.35 0.22
CA GLY A 141 0.75 23.95 -0.01
C GLY A 141 2.00 23.11 -0.27
N GLY A 142 2.09 21.98 0.43
CA GLY A 142 2.78 20.75 0.00
C GLY A 142 4.30 20.71 0.12
N ASP A 143 5.01 21.66 -0.47
CA ASP A 143 6.47 21.61 -0.66
C ASP A 143 7.18 22.79 0.02
N GLN A 144 6.85 23.08 1.28
CA GLN A 144 7.83 23.82 2.06
C GLN A 144 9.02 22.89 2.33
N PRO A 145 10.27 23.35 2.09
CA PRO A 145 11.42 22.62 2.61
C PRO A 145 11.17 22.36 4.11
N PRO A 146 11.61 21.20 4.63
CA PRO A 146 11.43 20.89 6.05
C PRO A 146 11.89 22.11 6.86
N LEU A 147 11.11 22.48 7.89
CA LEU A 147 11.43 23.59 8.79
C LEU A 147 12.84 23.39 9.35
N ASP A 148 13.83 23.97 8.69
CA ASP A 148 15.22 23.94 9.10
C ASP A 148 15.48 25.08 10.09
N GLU A 149 16.59 24.97 10.80
CA GLU A 149 16.98 25.94 11.84
C GLU A 149 17.07 27.37 11.29
N GLN A 150 17.45 27.51 10.02
CA GLN A 150 17.56 28.81 9.36
C GLN A 150 16.19 29.45 9.10
N ARG A 151 15.22 28.66 8.63
CA ARG A 151 13.84 29.11 8.41
C ARG A 151 13.11 29.43 9.71
N LEU A 152 13.36 28.63 10.76
CA LEU A 152 12.88 28.93 12.11
C LEU A 152 13.46 30.26 12.63
N ALA A 153 14.77 30.50 12.43
CA ALA A 153 15.41 31.75 12.81
C ALA A 153 14.87 32.97 12.02
N GLU A 154 14.55 32.82 10.74
CA GLU A 154 13.91 33.87 9.94
C GLU A 154 12.49 34.19 10.41
N ILE A 155 11.72 33.17 10.80
CA ILE A 155 10.38 33.34 11.39
C ILE A 155 10.50 34.05 12.74
N ASP A 156 11.44 33.64 13.60
CA ASP A 156 11.69 34.29 14.89
C ASP A 156 12.15 35.75 14.72
N ALA A 157 13.03 36.03 13.76
CA ALA A 157 13.48 37.40 13.47
C ALA A 157 12.34 38.29 12.95
N ARG A 158 11.45 37.75 12.10
CA ARG A 158 10.25 38.45 11.65
C ARG A 158 9.23 38.67 12.78
N ALA A 159 9.06 37.67 13.65
CA ALA A 159 8.22 37.78 14.84
C ALA A 159 8.78 38.84 15.81
N ALA A 160 10.11 38.93 15.96
CA ALA A 160 10.78 39.96 16.76
C ALA A 160 10.50 41.38 16.23
N HIS A 161 10.50 41.58 14.91
CA HIS A 161 10.12 42.88 14.31
C HIS A 161 8.63 43.22 14.49
N LEU A 162 7.75 42.23 14.62
CA LEU A 162 6.35 42.47 14.97
C LEU A 162 6.18 43.02 16.39
N TYR A 163 7.11 42.77 17.32
CA TYR A 163 7.12 43.38 18.65
C TYR A 163 7.58 44.85 18.67
N GLU A 164 8.21 45.35 17.60
CA GLU A 164 8.52 46.78 17.43
C GLU A 164 7.32 47.59 16.91
N TYR A 165 6.25 46.93 16.46
CA TYR A 165 5.01 47.60 16.10
C TYR A 165 4.32 48.09 17.38
N VAL A 166 4.33 49.40 17.61
CA VAL A 166 3.55 50.05 18.65
C VAL A 166 2.20 50.42 18.03
N PRO A 167 1.13 49.64 18.22
CA PRO A 167 -0.17 49.98 17.69
C PRO A 167 -0.64 51.32 18.27
N LEU A 168 -1.33 52.12 17.47
CA LEU A 168 -2.00 53.32 18.00
C LEU A 168 -3.06 52.87 19.02
N PRO A 169 -3.39 53.68 20.06
CA PRO A 169 -4.27 53.25 21.15
C PRO A 169 -5.57 52.53 20.74
N PRO A 170 -6.35 53.00 19.73
CA PRO A 170 -7.56 52.28 19.31
C PRO A 170 -7.28 50.94 18.61
N GLU A 171 -6.16 50.82 17.89
CA GLU A 171 -5.72 49.56 17.27
C GLU A 171 -5.19 48.59 18.33
N ALA A 172 -4.54 49.11 19.37
CA ALA A 172 -4.07 48.32 20.52
C ALA A 172 -5.25 47.71 21.28
N ASP A 173 -6.32 48.49 21.49
CA ASP A 173 -7.54 48.02 22.15
C ASP A 173 -8.28 46.96 21.32
N GLN A 174 -8.36 47.12 19.99
CA GLN A 174 -8.94 46.12 19.09
C GLN A 174 -8.12 44.82 19.04
N LEU A 175 -6.81 44.95 18.89
CA LEU A 175 -5.89 43.81 18.85
C LEU A 175 -5.93 43.02 20.17
N ALA A 176 -5.90 43.71 21.32
CA ALA A 176 -5.92 43.08 22.63
C ALA A 176 -7.32 42.53 23.01
N GLY A 177 -8.40 43.19 22.57
CA GLY A 177 -9.76 42.84 22.94
C GLY A 177 -10.37 41.71 22.12
N GLU A 178 -10.14 41.69 20.81
CA GLU A 178 -10.83 40.78 19.89
C GLU A 178 -9.85 39.84 19.17
N ASP A 179 -8.80 40.38 18.54
CA ASP A 179 -7.95 39.60 17.64
C ASP A 179 -7.06 38.61 18.39
N VAL A 180 -6.38 39.03 19.47
CA VAL A 180 -5.52 38.15 20.26
C VAL A 180 -6.31 37.01 20.91
N PRO A 181 -7.46 37.24 21.58
CA PRO A 181 -8.30 36.14 22.07
C PRO A 181 -8.80 35.20 20.96
N ALA A 182 -9.18 35.73 19.79
CA ALA A 182 -9.61 34.91 18.66
C ALA A 182 -8.47 34.03 18.11
N LEU A 183 -7.27 34.60 17.94
CA LEU A 183 -6.08 33.85 17.54
C LEU A 183 -5.69 32.79 18.57
N LEU A 184 -5.77 33.09 19.87
CA LEU A 184 -5.51 32.11 20.92
C LEU A 184 -6.53 30.96 20.90
N ALA A 185 -7.81 31.26 20.66
CA ALA A 185 -8.85 30.23 20.52
C ALA A 185 -8.59 29.33 19.29
N GLU A 186 -8.16 29.92 18.17
CA GLU A 186 -7.81 29.16 16.97
C GLU A 186 -6.54 28.30 17.18
N ILE A 187 -5.50 28.83 17.84
CA ILE A 187 -4.30 28.06 18.20
C ILE A 187 -4.68 26.86 19.08
N GLN A 188 -5.58 27.05 20.05
CA GLN A 188 -6.08 25.96 20.88
C GLN A 188 -6.86 24.93 20.05
N HIS A 189 -7.68 25.39 19.10
CA HIS A 189 -8.41 24.52 18.18
C HIS A 189 -7.47 23.66 17.32
N LEU A 190 -6.47 24.29 16.69
CA LEU A 190 -5.49 23.61 15.84
C LEU A 190 -4.63 22.62 16.63
N ARG A 191 -4.20 22.97 17.86
CA ARG A 191 -3.49 22.03 18.74
C ARG A 191 -4.35 20.82 19.10
N HIS A 192 -5.65 21.03 19.32
CA HIS A 192 -6.56 19.91 19.56
C HIS A 192 -6.73 19.04 18.31
N GLN A 193 -6.87 19.63 17.12
CA GLN A 193 -6.90 18.87 15.86
C GLN A 193 -5.63 18.06 15.67
N GLN A 194 -4.45 18.68 15.82
CA GLN A 194 -3.16 18.00 15.73
C GLN A 194 -3.09 16.81 16.69
N SER A 195 -3.55 16.97 17.94
CA SER A 195 -3.56 15.85 18.90
C SER A 195 -4.47 14.68 18.50
N LEU A 196 -5.54 14.95 17.75
CA LEU A 196 -6.42 13.90 17.22
C LEU A 196 -5.76 13.20 16.03
N ASP A 197 -5.13 13.97 15.14
CA ASP A 197 -4.43 13.44 13.96
C ASP A 197 -3.22 12.58 14.39
N ASP A 198 -2.47 13.01 15.41
CA ASP A 198 -1.38 12.24 16.01
C ASP A 198 -1.88 10.89 16.57
N ALA A 199 -3.03 10.90 17.27
CA ALA A 199 -3.63 9.68 17.80
C ALA A 199 -4.14 8.74 16.69
N GLU A 200 -4.70 9.28 15.60
CA GLU A 200 -5.10 8.50 14.43
C GLU A 200 -3.89 7.88 13.72
N TYR A 201 -2.80 8.63 13.59
CA TYR A 201 -1.53 8.14 13.04
C TYR A 201 -0.92 7.02 13.90
N GLU A 202 -0.89 7.18 15.22
CA GLU A 202 -0.46 6.14 16.15
C GLU A 202 -1.32 4.87 16.03
N GLN A 203 -2.65 5.03 15.89
CA GLN A 203 -3.54 3.90 15.67
C GLN A 203 -3.24 3.20 14.33
N ALA A 204 -3.14 3.95 13.23
CA ALA A 204 -2.88 3.41 11.91
C ALA A 204 -1.54 2.67 11.83
N THR A 205 -0.49 3.20 12.47
CA THR A 205 0.81 2.55 12.53
C THR A 205 0.78 1.25 13.34
N ALA A 206 0.02 1.20 14.45
CA ALA A 206 -0.18 -0.03 15.22
C ALA A 206 -0.99 -1.10 14.44
N GLU A 207 -2.02 -0.68 13.70
CA GLU A 207 -2.80 -1.57 12.82
C GLU A 207 -1.93 -2.13 11.69
N LEU A 208 -1.10 -1.28 11.05
CA LEU A 208 -0.16 -1.70 10.01
C LEU A 208 0.86 -2.71 10.55
N ALA A 209 1.40 -2.49 11.75
CA ALA A 209 2.32 -3.43 12.39
C ALA A 209 1.65 -4.79 12.66
N THR A 210 0.40 -4.77 13.13
CA THR A 210 -0.40 -5.99 13.36
C THR A 210 -0.69 -6.74 12.06
N ALA A 211 -1.05 -6.02 10.99
CA ALA A 211 -1.30 -6.60 9.68
C ALA A 211 -0.02 -7.24 9.09
N LYS A 212 1.12 -6.56 9.20
CA LYS A 212 2.42 -7.09 8.75
C LYS A 212 2.78 -8.38 9.48
N ALA A 213 2.64 -8.41 10.81
CA ALA A 213 2.90 -9.63 11.59
C ALA A 213 2.01 -10.80 11.13
N ARG A 214 0.72 -10.54 10.89
CA ARG A 214 -0.21 -11.55 10.39
C ARG A 214 0.14 -12.04 8.99
N ILE A 215 0.57 -11.15 8.09
CA ILE A 215 1.02 -11.54 6.74
C ILE A 215 2.23 -12.47 6.85
N THR A 216 3.23 -12.13 7.67
CA THR A 216 4.41 -12.98 7.88
C THR A 216 4.05 -14.36 8.44
N GLU A 217 3.10 -14.44 9.38
CA GLU A 217 2.62 -15.73 9.90
C GLU A 217 1.92 -16.56 8.81
N LEU A 218 1.09 -15.94 7.97
CA LEU A 218 0.39 -16.62 6.88
C LEU A 218 1.34 -17.08 5.78
N GLU A 219 2.34 -16.27 5.42
CA GLU A 219 3.37 -16.63 4.45
C GLU A 219 4.15 -17.84 4.92
N LYS A 220 4.56 -17.87 6.20
CA LYS A 220 5.21 -19.02 6.79
C LYS A 220 4.35 -20.28 6.71
N ALA A 221 3.07 -20.19 7.09
CA ALA A 221 2.14 -21.30 7.02
C ALA A 221 1.91 -21.79 5.58
N ALA A 222 1.86 -20.88 4.60
CA ALA A 222 1.73 -21.21 3.19
C ALA A 222 2.98 -21.95 2.66
N VAL A 223 4.18 -21.53 3.05
CA VAL A 223 5.43 -22.23 2.71
C VAL A 223 5.44 -23.63 3.31
N GLU A 224 5.13 -23.79 4.59
CA GLU A 224 5.08 -25.10 5.25
C GLU A 224 4.05 -26.02 4.58
N ALA A 225 2.88 -25.49 4.22
CA ALA A 225 1.86 -26.22 3.48
C ALA A 225 2.34 -26.60 2.06
N ARG A 226 3.04 -25.71 1.36
CA ARG A 226 3.60 -25.97 0.02
C ARG A 226 4.61 -27.11 0.07
N VAL A 227 5.54 -27.08 1.03
CA VAL A 227 6.56 -28.12 1.19
C VAL A 227 5.91 -29.47 1.51
N ALA A 228 4.98 -29.49 2.46
CA ALA A 228 4.29 -30.73 2.85
C ALA A 228 3.45 -31.31 1.71
N LEU A 229 2.69 -30.46 1.02
CA LEU A 229 1.87 -30.89 -0.11
C LEU A 229 2.71 -31.28 -1.32
N GLY A 230 3.81 -30.57 -1.58
CA GLY A 230 4.77 -30.90 -2.64
C GLY A 230 5.39 -32.28 -2.44
N SER A 231 5.83 -32.59 -1.22
CA SER A 231 6.32 -33.94 -0.87
C SER A 231 5.25 -35.01 -1.08
N LEU A 232 4.00 -34.76 -0.63
CA LEU A 232 2.90 -35.70 -0.82
C LEU A 232 2.59 -35.92 -2.30
N CYS A 233 2.56 -34.85 -3.10
CA CYS A 233 2.28 -34.95 -4.54
C CYS A 233 3.40 -35.63 -5.31
N TYR A 234 4.65 -35.50 -4.85
CA TYR A 234 5.80 -36.18 -5.44
C TYR A 234 5.79 -37.69 -5.17
N ASP A 235 5.36 -38.11 -3.98
CA ASP A 235 5.36 -39.53 -3.58
C ASP A 235 4.17 -40.33 -4.13
N LEU A 236 3.07 -39.66 -4.51
CA LEU A 236 1.86 -40.31 -5.03
C LEU A 236 1.90 -40.45 -6.55
N GLU A 237 1.59 -41.64 -7.06
CA GLU A 237 1.49 -41.91 -8.50
C GLU A 237 0.37 -41.10 -9.19
N ASP A 238 -0.71 -40.83 -8.46
CA ASP A 238 -1.80 -39.95 -8.88
C ASP A 238 -2.33 -39.12 -7.69
N PRO A 239 -1.74 -37.94 -7.43
CA PRO A 239 -2.20 -37.07 -6.34
C PRO A 239 -3.58 -36.44 -6.61
N GLY A 240 -4.06 -36.51 -7.85
CA GLY A 240 -5.29 -35.87 -8.29
C GLY A 240 -5.14 -34.36 -8.55
N THR A 241 -5.96 -33.85 -9.46
CA THR A 241 -5.90 -32.46 -9.93
C THR A 241 -6.19 -31.42 -8.85
N ALA A 242 -6.98 -31.76 -7.82
CA ALA A 242 -7.26 -30.87 -6.70
C ALA A 242 -6.01 -30.60 -5.83
N ALA A 243 -5.20 -31.64 -5.58
CA ALA A 243 -3.96 -31.50 -4.81
C ALA A 243 -2.92 -30.69 -5.60
N LEU A 244 -2.78 -30.96 -6.89
CA LEU A 244 -1.89 -30.23 -7.79
C LEU A 244 -2.31 -28.77 -7.97
N GLY A 245 -3.62 -28.51 -8.09
CA GLY A 245 -4.15 -27.15 -8.14
C GLY A 245 -3.89 -26.37 -6.84
N ALA A 246 -4.06 -27.01 -5.67
CA ALA A 246 -3.71 -26.41 -4.39
C ALA A 246 -2.21 -26.13 -4.28
N LEU A 247 -1.37 -27.07 -4.73
CA LEU A 247 0.09 -26.89 -4.77
C LEU A 247 0.48 -25.72 -5.67
N HIS A 248 -0.12 -25.59 -6.85
CA HIS A 248 0.12 -24.47 -7.75
C HIS A 248 -0.23 -23.13 -7.10
N LEU A 249 -1.40 -23.02 -6.46
CA LEU A 249 -1.81 -21.80 -5.77
C LEU A 249 -0.87 -21.43 -4.61
N LEU A 250 -0.41 -22.42 -3.85
CA LEU A 250 0.58 -22.21 -2.80
C LEU A 250 1.92 -21.75 -3.38
N THR A 251 2.39 -22.34 -4.49
CA THR A 251 3.60 -21.90 -5.19
C THR A 251 3.51 -20.44 -5.64
N GLN A 252 2.37 -20.01 -6.18
CA GLN A 252 2.15 -18.60 -6.56
C GLN A 252 2.09 -17.68 -5.34
N ALA A 253 1.41 -18.10 -4.27
CA ALA A 253 1.28 -17.32 -3.04
C ALA A 253 2.61 -17.09 -2.32
N THR A 254 3.60 -17.96 -2.52
CA THR A 254 4.91 -17.89 -1.85
C THR A 254 6.08 -17.65 -2.82
N VAL A 255 5.82 -17.12 -4.02
CA VAL A 255 6.85 -16.91 -5.06
C VAL A 255 7.97 -15.97 -4.64
N TRP A 256 7.68 -15.03 -3.72
CA TRP A 256 8.64 -14.05 -3.20
C TRP A 256 9.33 -14.50 -1.92
N THR A 257 8.94 -15.65 -1.37
CA THR A 257 9.54 -16.19 -0.15
C THR A 257 10.68 -17.11 -0.54
N GLU A 258 11.90 -16.78 -0.14
CA GLU A 258 13.02 -17.71 -0.28
C GLU A 258 12.72 -18.98 0.50
N THR A 259 12.70 -20.09 -0.22
CA THR A 259 12.53 -21.41 0.36
C THR A 259 13.73 -22.26 0.02
N GLY A 260 14.10 -23.15 0.93
CA GLY A 260 15.04 -24.22 0.63
C GLY A 260 14.52 -25.14 -0.49
N PRO A 261 15.29 -26.18 -0.85
CA PRO A 261 14.86 -27.14 -1.86
C PRO A 261 13.51 -27.74 -1.44
N ASP A 262 12.51 -27.67 -2.33
CA ASP A 262 11.23 -28.35 -2.17
C ASP A 262 10.83 -29.09 -3.45
N PHE A 263 9.92 -30.06 -3.30
CA PHE A 263 9.46 -30.92 -4.38
C PHE A 263 8.27 -30.33 -5.16
N ALA A 264 7.88 -29.08 -4.87
CA ALA A 264 6.66 -28.51 -5.44
C ALA A 264 6.82 -28.31 -6.96
N ALA A 265 7.97 -27.79 -7.38
CA ALA A 265 8.29 -27.61 -8.80
C ALA A 265 8.37 -28.96 -9.53
N ASP A 266 9.04 -29.95 -8.94
CA ASP A 266 9.22 -31.27 -9.54
C ASP A 266 7.88 -32.02 -9.66
N ALA A 267 7.03 -31.97 -8.63
CA ALA A 267 5.71 -32.61 -8.66
C ALA A 267 4.79 -31.96 -9.71
N LEU A 268 4.81 -30.63 -9.86
CA LEU A 268 4.06 -29.94 -10.91
C LEU A 268 4.60 -30.28 -12.30
N ALA A 269 5.93 -30.32 -12.47
CA ALA A 269 6.55 -30.67 -13.74
C ALA A 269 6.25 -32.11 -14.18
N GLN A 270 6.25 -33.07 -13.24
CA GLN A 270 5.85 -34.46 -13.52
C GLN A 270 4.39 -34.55 -13.98
N HIS A 271 3.49 -33.77 -13.35
CA HIS A 271 2.10 -33.71 -13.77
C HIS A 271 1.95 -33.12 -15.17
N ASP A 272 2.60 -31.99 -15.44
CA ASP A 272 2.56 -31.34 -16.76
C ASP A 272 3.08 -32.28 -17.85
N ALA A 273 4.19 -32.99 -17.59
CA ALA A 273 4.74 -33.99 -18.50
C ALA A 273 3.75 -35.13 -18.77
N LYS A 274 3.10 -35.66 -17.73
CA LYS A 274 2.07 -36.70 -17.86
C LYS A 274 0.89 -36.23 -18.73
N VAL A 275 0.38 -35.03 -18.48
CA VAL A 275 -0.75 -34.46 -19.26
C VAL A 275 -0.36 -34.26 -20.72
N LEU A 276 0.85 -33.77 -21.00
CA LEU A 276 1.35 -33.62 -22.36
C LEU A 276 1.50 -34.96 -23.08
N HIS A 277 2.01 -35.99 -22.39
CA HIS A 277 2.14 -37.34 -22.92
C HIS A 277 0.79 -37.98 -23.23
N GLU A 278 -0.18 -37.88 -22.32
CA GLU A 278 -1.56 -38.35 -22.52
C GLU A 278 -2.25 -37.61 -23.69
N THR A 279 -1.99 -36.30 -23.82
CA THR A 279 -2.51 -35.49 -24.93
C THR A 279 -1.90 -35.90 -26.26
N ALA A 280 -0.59 -36.15 -26.31
CA ALA A 280 0.10 -36.64 -27.51
C ALA A 280 -0.46 -37.98 -27.97
N GLN A 281 -0.64 -38.94 -27.04
CA GLN A 281 -1.25 -40.24 -27.34
C GLN A 281 -2.69 -40.09 -27.86
N ALA A 282 -3.50 -39.22 -27.25
CA ALA A 282 -4.86 -38.97 -27.71
C ALA A 282 -4.89 -38.37 -29.14
N MET A 283 -3.94 -37.50 -29.46
CA MET A 283 -3.81 -36.91 -30.79
C MET A 283 -3.37 -37.93 -31.85
N GLU A 284 -2.45 -38.82 -31.50
CA GLU A 284 -2.01 -39.93 -32.35
C GLU A 284 -3.18 -40.88 -32.69
N VAL A 285 -3.98 -41.25 -31.69
CA VAL A 285 -5.18 -42.09 -31.89
C VAL A 285 -6.23 -41.40 -32.77
N ALA A 286 -6.33 -40.07 -32.69
CA ALA A 286 -7.24 -39.28 -33.51
C ALA A 286 -6.71 -39.00 -34.93
N GLY A 287 -5.50 -39.44 -35.28
CA GLY A 287 -4.92 -39.27 -36.61
C GLY A 287 -4.48 -37.84 -36.92
N HIS A 288 -4.07 -37.09 -35.89
CA HIS A 288 -3.43 -35.78 -36.09
C HIS A 288 -2.02 -35.91 -36.68
N ASP A 289 -1.51 -34.80 -37.21
CA ASP A 289 -0.19 -34.69 -37.84
C ASP A 289 0.97 -35.12 -36.90
N ASP A 290 1.88 -35.95 -37.43
CA ASP A 290 3.02 -36.53 -36.70
C ASP A 290 3.93 -35.44 -36.11
N ASP A 291 4.03 -34.29 -36.77
CA ASP A 291 4.84 -33.16 -36.30
C ASP A 291 4.27 -32.53 -35.02
N ALA A 292 2.94 -32.46 -34.90
CA ALA A 292 2.28 -31.91 -33.70
C ALA A 292 2.36 -32.88 -32.52
N VAL A 293 2.24 -34.18 -32.78
CA VAL A 293 2.40 -35.25 -31.76
C VAL A 293 3.84 -35.29 -31.25
N ASN A 294 4.83 -35.25 -32.15
CA ASN A 294 6.25 -35.21 -31.78
C ASN A 294 6.60 -33.98 -30.95
N LEU A 295 6.02 -32.81 -31.24
CA LEU A 295 6.24 -31.61 -30.44
C LEU A 295 5.76 -31.78 -29.00
N LEU A 296 4.61 -32.42 -28.78
CA LEU A 296 4.08 -32.64 -27.45
C LEU A 296 4.93 -33.63 -26.64
N TYR A 297 5.43 -34.71 -27.25
CA TYR A 297 6.37 -35.61 -26.59
C TYR A 297 7.69 -34.91 -26.21
N LEU A 298 8.24 -34.09 -27.11
CA LEU A 298 9.44 -33.30 -26.82
C LEU A 298 9.25 -32.33 -25.64
N LEU A 299 8.08 -31.70 -25.55
CA LEU A 299 7.75 -30.83 -24.42
C LEU A 299 7.55 -31.63 -23.12
N ALA A 300 6.94 -32.81 -23.18
CA ALA A 300 6.76 -33.69 -22.03
C ALA A 300 8.10 -34.18 -21.44
N ASP A 301 9.08 -34.47 -22.30
CA ASP A 301 10.42 -34.91 -21.89
C ASP A 301 11.31 -33.78 -21.35
N GLY A 302 10.78 -32.54 -21.28
CA GLY A 302 11.54 -31.37 -20.87
C GLY A 302 12.63 -30.96 -21.87
N ALA A 303 12.58 -31.48 -23.10
CA ALA A 303 13.49 -31.10 -24.16
C ALA A 303 13.14 -29.70 -24.65
N THR A 304 13.96 -28.70 -24.29
CA THR A 304 13.80 -27.37 -24.89
C THR A 304 14.02 -27.47 -26.41
N PRO A 305 13.15 -26.88 -27.25
CA PRO A 305 13.17 -27.07 -28.71
C PRO A 305 14.46 -26.58 -29.40
N LYS A 306 15.36 -25.92 -28.67
CA LYS A 306 16.68 -25.52 -29.16
C LYS A 306 17.61 -26.69 -29.48
N ALA A 307 17.38 -27.88 -28.91
CA ALA A 307 18.19 -29.06 -29.18
C ALA A 307 17.84 -29.78 -30.50
N ALA A 308 16.59 -29.66 -30.98
CA ALA A 308 16.12 -30.36 -32.17
C ALA A 308 16.52 -29.67 -33.49
N ALA A 309 16.71 -28.34 -33.48
CA ALA A 309 17.01 -27.57 -34.69
C ALA A 309 18.43 -27.78 -35.27
N ASN A 310 19.33 -28.47 -34.55
CA ASN A 310 20.74 -28.60 -34.94
C ASN A 310 21.11 -29.99 -35.52
N GLN A 311 20.15 -30.90 -35.70
CA GLN A 311 20.41 -32.26 -36.20
C GLN A 311 20.04 -32.50 -37.67
N THR A 312 19.51 -31.50 -38.39
CA THR A 312 18.97 -31.69 -39.76
C THR A 312 19.83 -31.20 -40.92
N ASN A 313 21.08 -30.77 -40.71
CA ASN A 313 21.99 -30.44 -41.82
C ASN A 313 23.25 -31.32 -41.82
N PRO A 314 23.25 -32.48 -42.51
CA PRO A 314 24.50 -33.12 -42.88
C PRO A 314 25.23 -32.20 -43.88
N ALA A 315 26.43 -31.76 -43.51
CA ALA A 315 27.30 -30.98 -44.39
C ALA A 315 27.47 -31.71 -45.74
N PRO A 316 27.42 -30.99 -46.88
CA PRO A 316 27.65 -31.61 -48.18
C PRO A 316 29.07 -32.18 -48.22
N LYS A 317 29.18 -33.49 -48.49
CA LYS A 317 30.47 -34.14 -48.75
C LYS A 317 31.10 -33.51 -49.99
N GLU A 318 32.18 -32.77 -49.80
CA GLU A 318 33.07 -32.38 -50.88
C GLU A 318 33.65 -33.65 -51.53
N ALA A 319 33.42 -33.79 -52.82
CA ALA A 319 34.02 -34.83 -53.64
C ALA A 319 35.47 -34.45 -53.97
N SER A 320 36.37 -35.40 -53.77
CA SER A 320 37.73 -35.43 -54.35
C SER A 320 37.96 -36.82 -54.93
#